data_AF-A0A420VRS2-F1
#
_entry.id   AF-A0A420VRS2-F1
#
_cell.length_a   1.000
_cell.length_b   1.000
_cell.length_c   1.000
_cell.angle_alpha   90.00
_cell.angle_beta   90.00
_cell.angle_gamma   90.00
#
_symmetry.space_group_name_H-M   'P 1'
#
loop_
_entity.id
_entity.type
_entity.pdbx_description
1 polymer ?
#
loop_
_entity_poly.entity_id
_entity_poly.type
_entity_poly.pdbx_seq_one_letter_code
_entity_poly.pdbx_strand_id
1 'polypeptide(L)'
;MGTPSQGQHTALNKQQTIAYINKLYKMAYRYKETKIDTVTVDGKVLTVFLSTGQHYRSDISKSEPLIIARVKAGYQIRYKSAANTEEILWAIQTEDDAKRLQKALQHLIGILKTEKKTDPFGS
;
A
#
# COMPACT_ATOMS: atom_id res chain seq x y z
N MET A 1 11.65 36.26 20.86
CA MET A 1 12.28 35.19 20.07
C MET A 1 11.45 33.93 20.23
N GLY A 2 10.90 33.39 19.14
CA GLY A 2 10.13 32.15 19.17
C GLY A 2 10.14 31.57 17.76
N THR A 3 11.11 30.71 17.48
CA THR A 3 11.11 29.91 16.26
C THR A 3 9.94 28.92 16.35
N PRO A 4 9.06 28.84 15.34
CA PRO A 4 8.12 27.73 15.28
C PRO A 4 8.95 26.46 15.09
N SER A 5 8.82 25.52 16.02
CA SER A 5 9.26 24.14 15.80
C SER A 5 8.49 23.60 14.60
N GLN A 6 9.07 23.73 13.42
CA GLN A 6 8.74 22.89 12.28
C GLN A 6 9.02 21.47 12.77
N GLY A 7 7.95 20.76 13.17
CA GLY A 7 8.01 19.32 13.34
C GLY A 7 8.54 18.77 12.03
N GLN A 8 9.82 18.38 12.03
CA GLN A 8 10.39 17.59 10.95
C GLN A 8 9.50 16.36 10.85
N HIS A 9 8.61 16.34 9.87
CA HIS A 9 7.94 15.11 9.45
C HIS A 9 9.04 14.20 8.92
N THR A 10 9.69 13.45 9.82
CA THR A 10 10.59 12.39 9.43
C THR A 10 9.77 11.46 8.55
N ALA A 11 10.18 11.31 7.28
CA ALA A 11 9.50 10.40 6.39
C ALA A 11 9.45 9.01 7.06
N LEU A 12 8.27 8.40 7.12
CA LEU A 12 8.08 7.12 7.79
C LEU A 12 9.07 6.09 7.21
N ASN A 13 9.76 5.34 8.06
CA ASN A 13 10.61 4.25 7.58
C ASN A 13 9.75 3.08 7.06
N LYS A 14 10.38 2.04 6.49
CA LYS A 14 9.66 0.88 5.90
C LYS A 14 8.67 0.25 6.86
N GLN A 15 9.09 -0.05 8.08
CA GLN A 15 8.25 -0.72 9.08
C GLN A 15 7.07 0.16 9.51
N GLN A 16 7.31 1.45 9.74
CA GLN A 16 6.26 2.41 10.07
C GLN A 16 5.25 2.57 8.92
N THR A 17 5.74 2.56 7.67
CA THR A 17 4.91 2.66 6.48
C THR A 17 4.02 1.43 6.32
N ILE A 18 4.58 0.22 6.50
CA ILE A 18 3.81 -1.04 6.46
C ILE A 18 2.76 -1.07 7.58
N ALA A 19 3.13 -0.65 8.80
CA ALA A 19 2.18 -0.58 9.91
C ALA A 19 1.03 0.39 9.63
N TYR A 20 1.33 1.54 9.00
CA TYR A 20 0.32 2.51 8.60
C TYR A 20 -0.60 1.96 7.50
N ILE A 21 -0.04 1.30 6.48
CA ILE A 21 -0.80 0.61 5.42
C ILE A 21 -1.72 -0.45 6.03
N ASN A 22 -1.21 -1.29 6.94
CA ASN A 22 -1.99 -2.30 7.64
C ASN A 22 -3.16 -1.68 8.42
N LYS A 23 -2.92 -0.57 9.14
CA LYS A 23 -3.97 0.17 9.85
C LYS A 23 -5.04 0.70 8.90
N LEU A 24 -4.64 1.37 7.81
CA LEU A 24 -5.58 1.88 6.81
C LEU A 24 -6.42 0.77 6.20
N TYR A 25 -5.79 -0.36 5.89
CA TYR A 25 -6.48 -1.52 5.36
C TYR A 25 -7.53 -2.06 6.33
N LYS A 26 -7.19 -2.23 7.61
CA LYS A 26 -8.16 -2.69 8.61
C LYS A 26 -9.33 -1.72 8.80
N MET A 27 -9.09 -0.42 8.66
CA MET A 27 -10.12 0.62 8.87
C MET A 27 -11.02 0.82 7.64
N ALA A 28 -10.45 0.79 6.44
CA ALA A 28 -11.11 1.27 5.22
C ALA A 28 -11.51 0.15 4.25
N TYR A 29 -11.15 -1.11 4.52
CA TYR A 29 -11.50 -2.24 3.67
C TYR A 29 -13.00 -2.49 3.67
N ARG A 30 -13.56 -2.56 2.47
CA ARG A 30 -15.00 -2.73 2.28
C ARG A 30 -15.29 -3.71 1.15
N TYR A 31 -15.06 -5.00 1.36
CA TYR A 31 -15.63 -6.05 0.52
C TYR A 31 -15.92 -7.33 1.31
N LYS A 32 -17.14 -7.87 1.15
CA LYS A 32 -17.58 -9.23 1.54
C LYS A 32 -17.57 -9.63 3.02
N GLU A 33 -17.84 -8.73 3.98
CA GLU A 33 -17.79 -9.03 5.43
C GLU A 33 -16.44 -9.57 5.96
N THR A 34 -15.48 -9.77 5.06
CA THR A 34 -14.17 -10.31 5.32
C THR A 34 -13.30 -9.21 5.90
N LYS A 35 -12.74 -9.46 7.08
CA LYS A 35 -11.80 -8.53 7.73
C LYS A 35 -10.39 -8.77 7.22
N ILE A 36 -9.58 -7.72 7.11
CA ILE A 36 -8.13 -7.84 6.93
C ILE A 36 -7.51 -8.17 8.28
N ASP A 37 -6.77 -9.27 8.33
CA ASP A 37 -6.08 -9.73 9.54
C ASP A 37 -4.69 -9.10 9.66
N THR A 38 -3.88 -9.18 8.60
CA THR A 38 -2.56 -8.56 8.58
C THR A 38 -2.09 -8.26 7.16
N VAL A 39 -1.10 -7.38 7.07
CA VAL A 39 -0.45 -6.99 5.83
C VAL A 39 1.05 -7.11 6.02
N THR A 40 1.69 -7.87 5.16
CA THR A 40 3.13 -8.09 5.17
C THR A 40 3.74 -7.70 3.84
N VAL A 41 5.04 -7.44 3.86
CA VAL A 41 5.83 -7.17 2.66
C VAL A 41 7.07 -8.03 2.71
N ASP A 42 7.23 -8.89 1.72
CA ASP A 42 8.44 -9.69 1.52
C ASP A 42 9.07 -9.32 0.17
N GLY A 43 10.30 -8.81 0.22
CA GLY A 43 10.93 -8.12 -0.89
C GLY A 43 10.04 -7.02 -1.46
N LYS A 44 9.49 -7.27 -2.66
CA LYS A 44 8.61 -6.35 -3.40
C LYS A 44 7.14 -6.80 -3.43
N VAL A 45 6.82 -7.89 -2.75
CA VAL A 45 5.48 -8.48 -2.75
C VAL A 45 4.74 -8.07 -1.50
N LEU A 46 3.66 -7.31 -1.67
CA LEU A 46 2.70 -7.00 -0.61
C LEU A 46 1.69 -8.15 -0.52
N THR A 47 1.52 -8.70 0.67
CA THR A 47 0.55 -9.76 0.95
C THR A 47 -0.46 -9.27 1.97
N VAL A 48 -1.75 -9.38 1.64
CA VAL A 48 -2.86 -9.06 2.55
C VAL A 48 -3.56 -10.34 2.92
N PHE A 49 -3.55 -10.65 4.21
CA PHE A 49 -4.22 -11.80 4.79
C PHE A 49 -5.61 -11.41 5.25
N LEU A 50 -6.58 -12.24 4.90
CA LEU A 50 -7.96 -12.10 5.27
C LEU A 50 -8.28 -13.02 6.45
N SER A 51 -9.22 -12.59 7.28
CA SER A 51 -9.80 -13.40 8.38
C SER A 51 -10.40 -14.74 7.95
N THR A 52 -10.71 -14.91 6.66
CA THR A 52 -11.18 -16.18 6.08
C THR A 52 -10.05 -17.19 5.79
N GLY A 53 -8.79 -16.82 6.03
CA GLY A 53 -7.61 -17.61 5.67
C GLY A 53 -7.13 -17.40 4.22
N GLN A 54 -7.89 -16.67 3.40
CA GLN A 54 -7.46 -16.27 2.06
C GLN A 54 -6.40 -15.17 2.13
N HIS A 55 -5.56 -15.08 1.10
CA HIS A 55 -4.60 -13.99 0.98
C HIS A 55 -4.48 -13.51 -0.47
N TYR A 56 -4.21 -12.22 -0.63
CA TYR A 56 -3.95 -11.59 -1.91
C TYR A 56 -2.51 -11.13 -1.96
N ARG A 57 -1.81 -11.44 -3.05
CA ARG A 57 -0.41 -11.05 -3.27
C ARG A 57 -0.34 -10.12 -4.46
N SER A 58 0.41 -9.04 -4.33
CA SER A 58 0.70 -8.13 -5.43
C SER A 58 2.15 -7.69 -5.39
N ASP A 59 2.83 -7.78 -6.54
CA ASP A 59 4.16 -7.20 -6.74
C ASP A 59 4.01 -5.70 -6.97
N ILE A 60 4.11 -4.94 -5.88
CA ILE A 60 3.85 -3.50 -5.87
C ILE A 60 4.91 -2.71 -6.65
N SER A 61 6.04 -3.33 -7.00
CA SER A 61 7.05 -2.69 -7.85
C SER A 61 6.64 -2.55 -9.32
N LYS A 62 5.65 -3.34 -9.75
CA LYS A 62 5.04 -3.25 -11.09
C LYS A 62 3.77 -2.41 -11.09
N SER A 63 3.35 -1.91 -9.93
CA SER A 63 2.06 -1.26 -9.73
C SER A 63 2.09 0.26 -9.96
N GLU A 64 3.07 0.80 -10.67
CA GLU A 64 3.14 2.23 -10.98
C GLU A 64 2.74 2.54 -12.43
N PRO A 65 1.87 3.55 -12.65
CA PRO A 65 1.27 4.43 -11.64
C PRO A 65 0.08 3.76 -10.90
N LEU A 66 -0.06 4.10 -9.61
CA LEU A 66 -1.27 3.80 -8.84
C LEU A 66 -2.37 4.81 -9.17
N ILE A 67 -3.55 4.33 -9.52
CA ILE A 67 -4.71 5.15 -9.92
C ILE A 67 -5.85 4.91 -8.95
N ILE A 68 -6.54 5.98 -8.54
CA ILE A 68 -7.78 5.88 -7.76
C ILE A 68 -8.95 5.91 -8.75
N ALA A 69 -9.77 4.85 -8.75
CA ALA A 69 -10.97 4.76 -9.55
C ALA A 69 -12.22 4.74 -8.66
N ARG A 70 -13.20 5.61 -8.95
CA ARG A 70 -14.52 5.56 -8.30
C ARG A 70 -15.35 4.45 -8.93
N VAL A 71 -15.97 3.62 -8.10
CA VAL A 71 -16.88 2.54 -8.51
C VAL A 71 -18.17 2.61 -7.71
N LYS A 72 -19.22 1.88 -8.12
CA LYS A 72 -20.53 1.89 -7.45
C LYS A 72 -20.44 1.61 -5.94
N ALA A 73 -19.52 0.73 -5.53
CA ALA A 73 -19.35 0.31 -4.14
C ALA A 73 -18.39 1.19 -3.30
N GLY A 74 -17.76 2.20 -3.90
CA GLY A 74 -16.75 3.03 -3.24
C GLY A 74 -15.60 3.40 -4.19
N TYR A 75 -14.38 3.13 -3.77
CA TYR A 75 -13.16 3.46 -4.51
C TYR A 75 -12.29 2.23 -4.67
N GLN A 76 -11.44 2.23 -5.70
CA GLN A 76 -10.45 1.20 -5.94
C GLN A 76 -9.08 1.83 -6.17
N ILE A 77 -8.05 1.23 -5.60
CA ILE A 77 -6.67 1.44 -6.03
C ILE A 77 -6.41 0.45 -7.16
N ARG A 78 -6.03 0.97 -8.31
CA ARG A 78 -5.70 0.20 -9.51
C ARG A 78 -4.27 0.50 -9.94
N TYR A 79 -3.70 -0.40 -10.72
CA TYR A 79 -2.44 -0.19 -11.43
C TYR A 79 -2.51 -0.79 -12.82
N LYS A 80 -1.71 -0.25 -13.74
CA LYS A 80 -1.55 -0.86 -15.07
C LYS A 80 -0.53 -1.98 -14.98
N SER A 81 -0.96 -3.23 -15.15
CA SER A 81 -0.05 -4.37 -15.30
C SER A 81 0.43 -4.55 -16.74
N ALA A 82 -0.34 -4.05 -17.71
CA ALA A 82 0.03 -3.97 -19.13
C ALA A 82 -0.63 -2.75 -19.81
N ALA A 83 -0.28 -2.47 -21.07
CA ALA A 83 -0.75 -1.29 -21.81
C ALA A 83 -2.28 -1.09 -21.76
N ASN A 84 -3.04 -2.19 -21.81
CA ASN A 84 -4.50 -2.21 -21.84
C ASN A 84 -5.11 -2.99 -20.65
N THR A 85 -4.32 -3.31 -19.63
CA THR A 85 -4.76 -4.12 -18.49
C THR A 85 -4.58 -3.35 -17.20
N GLU A 86 -5.70 -2.99 -16.58
CA GLU A 86 -5.73 -2.48 -15.20
C GLU A 86 -6.06 -3.61 -14.24
N GLU A 87 -5.24 -3.76 -13.22
CA GLU A 87 -5.49 -4.66 -12.11
C GLU A 87 -5.99 -3.88 -10.90
N ILE A 88 -6.94 -4.47 -10.20
CA ILE A 88 -7.41 -3.93 -8.93
C ILE A 88 -6.38 -4.38 -7.89
N LEU A 89 -5.68 -3.41 -7.31
CA LEU A 89 -4.92 -3.62 -6.09
C LEU A 89 -5.97 -3.86 -5.00
N TRP A 90 -6.70 -2.83 -4.59
CA TRP A 90 -7.61 -2.92 -3.43
C TRP A 90 -8.87 -2.07 -3.58
N ALA A 91 -9.90 -2.41 -2.81
CA ALA A 91 -11.14 -1.66 -2.70
C ALA A 91 -11.27 -0.94 -1.34
N ILE A 92 -11.74 0.30 -1.37
CA ILE A 92 -11.71 1.25 -0.26
C ILE A 92 -13.05 1.98 -0.17
N GLN A 93 -13.49 2.26 1.05
CA GLN A 93 -14.78 2.90 1.30
C GLN A 93 -14.84 4.36 0.83
N THR A 94 -13.87 5.19 1.19
CA THR A 94 -13.89 6.63 0.95
C THR A 94 -12.75 7.09 0.04
N GLU A 95 -12.91 8.25 -0.59
CA GLU A 95 -11.88 8.85 -1.42
C GLU A 95 -10.65 9.27 -0.61
N ASP A 96 -10.88 9.80 0.59
CA ASP A 96 -9.80 10.26 1.47
C ASP A 96 -8.94 9.09 1.95
N ASP A 97 -9.55 7.97 2.30
CA ASP A 97 -8.83 6.74 2.61
C ASP A 97 -8.06 6.22 1.39
N ALA A 98 -8.65 6.33 0.19
CA ALA A 98 -7.98 5.93 -1.04
C ALA A 98 -6.75 6.79 -1.32
N LYS A 99 -6.85 8.12 -1.15
CA LYS A 99 -5.72 9.06 -1.26
C LYS A 99 -4.65 8.76 -0.22
N ARG A 100 -5.03 8.50 1.04
CA ARG A 100 -4.10 8.15 2.12
C ARG A 100 -3.36 6.85 1.82
N LEU A 101 -4.08 5.82 1.38
CA LEU A 101 -3.48 4.53 1.04
C LEU A 101 -2.57 4.64 -0.20
N GLN A 102 -3.00 5.33 -1.25
CA GLN A 102 -2.20 5.55 -2.46
C GLN A 102 -0.85 6.19 -2.10
N LYS A 103 -0.86 7.27 -1.31
CA LYS A 103 0.38 7.94 -0.85
C LYS A 103 1.27 7.01 -0.03
N ALA A 104 0.69 6.24 0.88
CA ALA A 104 1.45 5.30 1.69
C ALA A 104 2.09 4.17 0.84
N LEU A 105 1.35 3.66 -0.14
CA LEU A 105 1.85 2.65 -1.08
C LEU A 105 2.95 3.22 -1.99
N GLN A 106 2.78 4.44 -2.53
CA GLN A 106 3.82 5.12 -3.31
C GLN A 106 5.09 5.33 -2.50
N HIS A 107 4.95 5.76 -1.24
CA HIS A 107 6.08 5.92 -0.33
C HIS A 107 6.79 4.59 -0.07
N LEU A 108 6.04 3.51 0.19
CA LEU A 108 6.59 2.17 0.33
C LEU A 108 7.33 1.71 -0.94
N ILE A 109 6.73 1.87 -2.11
CA ILE A 109 7.37 1.53 -3.40
C ILE A 109 8.67 2.30 -3.58
N GLY A 110 8.69 3.59 -3.24
CA GLY A 110 9.90 4.42 -3.24
C GLY A 110 11.00 3.83 -2.36
N ILE A 111 10.68 3.45 -1.12
CA ILE A 111 11.65 2.79 -0.22
C ILE A 111 12.18 1.49 -0.84
N LEU A 112 11.28 0.61 -1.31
CA LEU A 112 11.66 -0.70 -1.86
C LEU A 112 12.47 -0.63 -3.15
N LYS A 113 12.39 0.47 -3.91
CA LYS A 113 13.26 0.71 -5.06
C LYS A 113 14.68 1.11 -4.65
N THR A 114 14.82 1.79 -3.52
CA THR A 114 16.12 2.25 -2.99
C THR A 114 16.81 1.21 -2.11
N GLU A 115 16.07 0.22 -1.60
CA GLU A 115 16.66 -0.95 -0.95
C GLU A 115 17.52 -1.70 -1.96
N LYS A 116 18.84 -1.65 -1.77
CA LYS A 116 19.75 -2.54 -2.49
C LYS A 116 19.31 -3.97 -2.20
N LYS A 117 19.30 -4.83 -3.22
CA LYS A 117 19.31 -6.28 -2.98
C LYS A 117 20.60 -6.55 -2.21
N THR A 118 20.51 -6.66 -0.88
CA THR A 118 21.52 -7.37 -0.11
C THR A 118 21.34 -8.82 -0.48
N ASP A 119 22.05 -9.25 -1.52
CA ASP A 119 22.33 -10.67 -1.69
C ASP A 119 23.27 -11.05 -0.54
N PRO A 120 22.84 -11.88 0.42
CA PRO A 120 23.73 -12.35 1.48
C PRO A 120 24.88 -13.22 0.93
N PHE A 121 24.87 -13.54 -0.37
CA PHE A 121 25.82 -14.42 -1.05
C PHE A 121 26.39 -13.86 -2.38
N GLY A 122 26.25 -12.55 -2.70
CA GLY A 122 26.79 -11.98 -3.95
C GLY A 122 27.03 -10.46 -3.87
N SER A 123 28.15 -9.89 -4.32
CA SER A 123 29.29 -10.39 -5.10
C SER A 123 30.62 -10.04 -4.42
#